data_AF-A0A964BV50-F1
#
_entry.id   AF-A0A964BV50-F1
#
_cell.length_a   1.000
_cell.length_b   1.000
_cell.length_c   1.000
_cell.angle_alpha   90.00
_cell.angle_beta   90.00
_cell.angle_gamma   90.00
#
_symmetry.space_group_name_H-M   'P 1'
#
loop_
_entity.id
_entity.type
_entity.pdbx_description
1 polymer ?
#
loop_
_entity_poly.entity_id
_entity_poly.type
_entity_poly.pdbx_seq_one_letter_code
_entity_poly.pdbx_strand_id
1 'polypeptide(L)'
;MSLLTETLNKIFLYLKHNYPKIASSLQPGLSDREIELKVASLPFRLPQEFYELYQWKNGTPETSDALNFYRHFRFLPLEEALTTFPRKGRDSYLVDEYLPYGWIPIFTFEGEYYGVVGSQIQRYDSPIVYLYHEEAVGYTNLTSMMQAIAECYETKVYYLNKHNYIAADSTQEEQIVLKYNPIVNTPYFRQDYHYKTIEKSPRLKIINTYSCDRTRLIETRIDDYKNNIGKSIEYLGGKIIRMQTNRISNKSMYDSWCKYERFYTDRDAYEHEVVTKKIGWFRRETTQIQRWYIDETLKKEIITSNR
;
A
#
# COMPACT_ATOMS: atom_id res chain seq x y z
N MET A 1 -11.23 19.64 14.03
CA MET A 1 -10.99 19.10 12.68
C MET A 1 -9.77 18.20 12.78
N SER A 2 -9.75 17.10 12.04
CA SER A 2 -8.60 16.20 11.95
C SER A 2 -7.59 16.72 10.93
N LEU A 3 -6.38 16.17 10.98
CA LEU A 3 -5.27 16.54 10.10
C LEU A 3 -5.59 16.30 8.61
N LEU A 4 -6.33 15.23 8.31
CA LEU A 4 -6.79 14.93 6.95
C LEU A 4 -7.70 16.05 6.42
N THR A 5 -8.76 16.42 7.14
CA THR A 5 -9.69 17.50 6.77
C THR A 5 -8.97 18.83 6.60
N GLU A 6 -8.05 19.18 7.50
CA GLU A 6 -7.23 20.39 7.37
C GLU A 6 -6.42 20.38 6.07
N THR A 7 -5.80 19.24 5.75
CA THR A 7 -5.01 19.06 4.54
C THR A 7 -5.86 19.11 3.27
N LEU A 8 -7.02 18.45 3.27
CA LEU A 8 -8.00 18.50 2.18
C LEU A 8 -8.48 19.94 1.92
N ASN A 9 -8.68 20.73 2.96
CA ASN A 9 -9.05 22.14 2.81
C ASN A 9 -7.92 22.99 2.22
N LYS A 10 -6.64 22.70 2.55
CA LYS A 10 -5.50 23.37 1.89
C LYS A 10 -5.48 23.09 0.40
N ILE A 11 -5.64 21.82 0.00
CA ILE A 11 -5.75 21.42 -1.40
C ILE A 11 -6.93 22.15 -2.06
N PHE A 12 -8.11 22.13 -1.43
CA PHE A 12 -9.30 22.79 -1.96
C PHE A 12 -9.10 24.29 -2.19
N LEU A 13 -8.48 25.00 -1.25
CA LEU A 13 -8.20 26.43 -1.38
C LEU A 13 -7.22 26.70 -2.53
N TYR A 14 -6.20 25.86 -2.67
CA TYR A 14 -5.28 25.94 -3.81
C TYR A 14 -5.99 25.72 -5.14
N LEU A 15 -6.82 24.66 -5.24
CA LEU A 15 -7.61 24.37 -6.44
C LEU A 15 -8.60 25.50 -6.73
N LYS A 16 -9.26 26.07 -5.72
CA LYS A 16 -10.22 27.16 -5.91
C LYS A 16 -9.56 28.41 -6.49
N HIS A 17 -8.33 28.72 -6.08
CA HIS A 17 -7.58 29.87 -6.58
C HIS A 17 -6.99 29.61 -7.96
N ASN A 18 -6.34 28.45 -8.16
CA ASN A 18 -5.51 28.20 -9.34
C ASN A 18 -6.23 27.40 -10.44
N TYR A 19 -7.15 26.50 -10.05
CA TYR A 19 -7.87 25.58 -10.94
C TYR A 19 -9.38 25.55 -10.63
N PRO A 20 -10.08 26.69 -10.74
CA PRO A 20 -11.45 26.84 -10.24
C PRO A 20 -12.45 25.86 -10.84
N LYS A 21 -12.22 25.39 -12.08
CA LYS A 21 -13.04 24.35 -12.73
C LYS A 21 -13.02 23.03 -11.94
N ILE A 22 -11.86 22.61 -11.45
CA ILE A 22 -11.70 21.40 -10.63
C ILE A 22 -12.39 21.60 -9.28
N ALA A 23 -12.16 22.74 -8.64
CA ALA A 23 -12.78 23.03 -7.35
C ALA A 23 -14.32 23.06 -7.44
N SER A 24 -14.87 23.55 -8.55
CA SER A 24 -16.32 23.60 -8.79
C SER A 24 -16.93 22.24 -9.17
N SER A 25 -16.14 21.29 -9.68
CA SER A 25 -16.64 19.96 -10.05
C SER A 25 -16.73 18.99 -8.86
N LEU A 26 -16.06 19.32 -7.74
CA LEU A 26 -16.12 18.53 -6.51
C LEU A 26 -17.52 18.59 -5.90
N GLN A 27 -18.19 17.44 -5.87
CA GLN A 27 -19.54 17.30 -5.35
C GLN A 27 -19.58 17.56 -3.83
N PRO A 28 -20.70 18.06 -3.30
CA PRO A 28 -20.91 18.17 -1.85
C PRO A 28 -20.57 16.86 -1.13
N GLY A 29 -20.04 16.97 0.08
CA GLY A 29 -19.79 15.81 0.93
C GLY A 29 -21.09 15.14 1.38
N LEU A 30 -20.98 13.88 1.75
CA LEU A 30 -22.08 13.05 2.23
C LEU A 30 -22.18 13.11 3.76
N SER A 31 -23.37 12.90 4.29
CA SER A 31 -23.53 12.65 5.73
C SER A 31 -23.05 11.25 6.11
N ASP A 32 -22.70 11.06 7.39
CA ASP A 32 -22.35 9.73 7.93
C ASP A 32 -23.40 8.68 7.58
N ARG A 33 -24.68 9.04 7.73
CA ARG A 33 -25.81 8.16 7.45
C ARG A 33 -25.86 7.75 5.98
N GLU A 34 -25.58 8.67 5.06
CA GLU A 34 -25.56 8.36 3.64
C GLU A 34 -24.41 7.41 3.29
N ILE A 35 -23.23 7.62 3.87
CA ILE A 35 -22.07 6.74 3.67
C ILE A 35 -22.38 5.35 4.23
N GLU A 36 -22.83 5.26 5.49
CA GLU A 36 -23.19 4.00 6.16
C GLU A 36 -24.21 3.19 5.36
N LEU A 37 -25.28 3.84 4.86
CA LEU A 37 -26.28 3.16 4.03
C LEU A 37 -25.68 2.59 2.73
N LYS A 38 -24.73 3.29 2.11
CA LYS A 38 -24.09 2.87 0.87
C LYS A 38 -23.09 1.72 1.09
N VAL A 39 -22.36 1.73 2.21
CA VAL A 39 -21.31 0.73 2.51
C VAL A 39 -21.80 -0.45 3.35
N ALA A 40 -23.06 -0.44 3.81
CA ALA A 40 -23.63 -1.47 4.68
C ALA A 40 -23.57 -2.90 4.11
N SER A 41 -23.52 -3.06 2.79
CA SER A 41 -23.46 -4.35 2.11
C SER A 41 -22.05 -4.92 1.97
N LEU A 42 -21.00 -4.15 2.32
CA LEU A 42 -19.63 -4.60 2.24
C LEU A 42 -19.33 -5.68 3.30
N PRO A 43 -18.58 -6.74 2.97
CA PRO A 43 -18.23 -7.79 3.93
C PRO A 43 -17.11 -7.38 4.90
N PHE A 44 -16.79 -6.08 4.98
CA PHE A 44 -15.70 -5.49 5.73
C PHE A 44 -16.05 -4.08 6.20
N ARG A 45 -15.23 -3.54 7.09
CA ARG A 45 -15.31 -2.17 7.61
C ARG A 45 -14.23 -1.30 6.98
N LEU A 46 -14.60 -0.07 6.67
CA LEU A 46 -13.69 0.95 6.13
C LEU A 46 -13.14 1.82 7.26
N PRO A 47 -11.93 2.40 7.12
CA PRO A 47 -11.32 3.23 8.15
C PRO A 47 -12.05 4.57 8.31
N GLN A 48 -11.91 5.22 9.47
CA GLN A 48 -12.51 6.53 9.75
C GLN A 48 -12.11 7.59 8.71
N GLU A 49 -10.86 7.57 8.24
CA GLU A 49 -10.39 8.48 7.19
C GLU A 49 -11.19 8.37 5.87
N PHE A 50 -11.73 7.18 5.55
CA PHE A 50 -12.59 6.98 4.39
C PHE A 50 -13.88 7.80 4.52
N TYR A 51 -14.51 7.72 5.69
CA TYR A 51 -15.73 8.49 5.98
C TYR A 51 -15.42 9.98 5.92
N GLU A 52 -14.31 10.39 6.53
CA GLU A 52 -13.89 11.78 6.55
C GLU A 52 -13.68 12.37 5.13
N LEU A 53 -13.05 11.60 4.23
CA LEU A 53 -12.85 11.98 2.84
C LEU A 53 -14.19 12.23 2.13
N TYR A 54 -15.15 11.30 2.27
CA TYR A 54 -16.46 11.39 1.61
C TYR A 54 -17.41 12.38 2.28
N GLN A 55 -17.24 12.66 3.57
CA GLN A 55 -17.90 13.75 4.27
C GLN A 55 -17.40 15.12 3.82
N TRP A 56 -16.13 15.20 3.40
CA TRP A 56 -15.57 16.43 2.85
C TRP A 56 -16.10 16.71 1.44
N LYS A 57 -15.95 15.77 0.50
CA LYS A 57 -16.47 15.87 -0.88
C LYS A 57 -16.78 14.49 -1.46
N ASN A 58 -17.81 14.39 -2.29
CA ASN A 58 -18.18 13.13 -2.96
C ASN A 58 -17.59 13.00 -4.37
N GLY A 59 -16.29 13.18 -4.51
CA GLY A 59 -15.62 13.04 -5.80
C GLY A 59 -16.07 14.03 -6.88
N THR A 60 -15.73 13.70 -8.12
CA THR A 60 -16.07 14.44 -9.34
C THR A 60 -16.77 13.50 -10.32
N PRO A 61 -17.92 13.89 -10.92
CA PRO A 61 -18.65 13.04 -11.85
C PRO A 61 -17.83 12.77 -13.11
N GLU A 62 -18.02 11.60 -13.72
CA GLU A 62 -17.35 11.20 -14.96
C GLU A 62 -17.62 12.17 -16.12
N THR A 63 -18.81 12.76 -16.16
CA THR A 63 -19.23 13.74 -17.16
C THR A 63 -18.59 15.12 -17.00
N SER A 64 -17.70 15.30 -16.03
CA SER A 64 -17.03 16.57 -15.82
C SER A 64 -15.93 16.78 -16.84
N ASP A 65 -16.05 17.83 -17.65
CA ASP A 65 -14.95 18.36 -18.47
C ASP A 65 -13.79 18.96 -17.63
N ALA A 66 -13.87 18.86 -16.30
CA ALA A 66 -12.85 19.37 -15.40
C ALA A 66 -11.61 18.47 -15.40
N LEU A 67 -10.47 19.09 -15.08
CA LEU A 67 -9.22 18.36 -14.89
C LEU A 67 -9.31 17.45 -13.66
N ASN A 68 -8.43 16.45 -13.63
CA ASN A 68 -8.28 15.49 -12.55
C ASN A 68 -7.90 16.15 -11.21
N PHE A 69 -8.22 15.48 -10.10
CA PHE A 69 -8.04 16.03 -8.75
C PHE A 69 -6.57 16.27 -8.40
N TYR A 70 -5.70 15.37 -8.83
CA TYR A 70 -4.25 15.52 -8.83
C TYR A 70 -3.68 14.69 -9.98
N ARG A 71 -2.60 15.17 -10.60
CA ARG A 71 -2.01 14.54 -11.80
C ARG A 71 -3.10 14.18 -12.83
N HIS A 72 -3.24 12.88 -13.09
CA HIS A 72 -4.24 12.30 -13.96
C HIS A 72 -5.34 11.53 -13.21
N PHE A 73 -5.31 11.53 -11.87
CA PHE A 73 -6.25 10.79 -11.04
C PHE A 73 -7.52 11.57 -10.73
N ARG A 74 -8.66 11.01 -11.14
CA ARG A 74 -9.98 11.52 -10.78
C ARG A 74 -10.39 11.00 -9.40
N PHE A 75 -10.96 11.87 -8.57
CA PHE A 75 -11.56 11.48 -7.30
C PHE A 75 -12.95 10.87 -7.55
N LEU A 76 -13.14 9.60 -7.24
CA LEU A 76 -14.36 8.87 -7.51
C LEU A 76 -15.49 9.24 -6.54
N PRO A 77 -16.70 9.56 -7.04
CA PRO A 77 -17.91 9.55 -6.22
C PRO A 77 -18.12 8.17 -5.58
N LEU A 78 -18.65 8.12 -4.37
CA LEU A 78 -18.78 6.88 -3.60
C LEU A 78 -19.62 5.83 -4.33
N GLU A 79 -20.69 6.26 -5.00
CA GLU A 79 -21.54 5.40 -5.80
C GLU A 79 -20.77 4.74 -6.95
N GLU A 80 -19.87 5.50 -7.55
CA GLU A 80 -19.02 5.00 -8.62
C GLU A 80 -17.95 4.06 -8.06
N ALA A 81 -17.25 4.46 -6.99
CA ALA A 81 -16.27 3.63 -6.29
C ALA A 81 -16.80 2.23 -5.93
N LEU A 82 -18.06 2.15 -5.49
CA LEU A 82 -18.73 0.89 -5.13
C LEU A 82 -19.15 0.04 -6.33
N THR A 83 -19.32 0.63 -7.51
CA THR A 83 -19.69 -0.08 -8.75
C THR A 83 -18.48 -0.43 -9.62
N THR A 84 -17.42 0.38 -9.54
CA THR A 84 -16.09 0.17 -10.13
C THR A 84 -15.31 -0.94 -9.45
N PHE A 85 -15.78 -1.41 -8.28
CA PHE A 85 -15.27 -2.61 -7.64
C PHE A 85 -15.09 -3.73 -8.69
N PRO A 86 -13.89 -4.35 -8.82
CA PRO A 86 -13.65 -5.34 -9.86
C PRO A 86 -14.73 -6.42 -9.78
N ARG A 87 -15.63 -6.41 -10.77
CA ARG A 87 -16.77 -7.33 -10.83
C ARG A 87 -16.22 -8.74 -10.73
N LYS A 88 -16.74 -9.51 -9.76
CA LYS A 88 -16.58 -10.97 -9.68
C LYS A 88 -16.82 -11.59 -11.07
N GLY A 89 -15.75 -11.98 -11.74
CA GLY A 89 -15.78 -12.64 -13.04
C GLY A 89 -14.51 -13.48 -13.22
N ARG A 90 -14.66 -14.71 -13.70
CA ARG A 90 -13.57 -15.69 -13.88
C ARG A 90 -12.48 -15.27 -14.88
N ASP A 91 -12.65 -14.11 -15.54
CA ASP A 91 -11.71 -13.56 -16.52
C ASP A 91 -11.12 -12.19 -16.09
N SER A 92 -11.38 -11.71 -14.87
CA SER A 92 -10.64 -10.57 -14.30
C SER A 92 -9.67 -11.09 -13.25
N TYR A 93 -8.38 -10.86 -13.45
CA TYR A 93 -7.27 -11.26 -12.58
C TYR A 93 -7.29 -10.69 -11.15
N LEU A 94 -8.41 -10.18 -10.63
CA LEU A 94 -8.49 -9.39 -9.40
C LEU A 94 -9.76 -9.72 -8.57
N VAL A 95 -10.02 -10.99 -8.32
CA VAL A 95 -10.49 -11.35 -6.97
C VAL A 95 -9.20 -11.42 -6.17
N ASP A 96 -8.73 -10.30 -5.63
CA ASP A 96 -7.40 -10.20 -5.03
C ASP A 96 -7.25 -11.24 -3.92
N GLU A 97 -6.52 -12.30 -4.24
CA GLU A 97 -6.00 -13.29 -3.30
C GLU A 97 -5.10 -12.66 -2.22
N TYR A 98 -4.83 -11.35 -2.31
CA TYR A 98 -3.87 -10.57 -1.53
C TYR A 98 -4.51 -9.59 -0.53
N LEU A 99 -5.77 -9.18 -0.71
CA LEU A 99 -6.44 -8.22 0.18
C LEU A 99 -7.61 -8.90 0.91
N PRO A 100 -7.38 -9.48 2.11
CA PRO A 100 -8.26 -10.47 2.76
C PRO A 100 -9.66 -9.95 3.10
N TYR A 101 -9.79 -8.63 3.20
CA TYR A 101 -11.06 -7.98 3.47
C TYR A 101 -11.58 -7.20 2.26
N GLY A 102 -10.86 -7.11 1.15
CA GLY A 102 -11.21 -6.26 0.00
C GLY A 102 -10.75 -4.81 0.15
N TRP A 103 -11.02 -4.01 -0.88
CA TRP A 103 -10.61 -2.61 -0.99
C TRP A 103 -11.61 -1.82 -1.82
N ILE A 104 -11.64 -0.49 -1.66
CA ILE A 104 -12.50 0.40 -2.45
C ILE A 104 -11.65 1.40 -3.23
N PRO A 105 -11.77 1.47 -4.57
CA PRO A 105 -11.08 2.50 -5.36
C PRO A 105 -11.62 3.88 -4.98
N ILE A 106 -10.72 4.79 -4.60
CA ILE A 106 -11.06 6.18 -4.30
C ILE A 106 -10.55 7.13 -5.39
N PHE A 107 -9.48 6.75 -6.09
CA PHE A 107 -8.99 7.49 -7.24
C PHE A 107 -8.78 6.56 -8.43
N THR A 108 -9.01 7.06 -9.65
CA THR A 108 -8.80 6.28 -10.88
C THR A 108 -8.19 7.09 -12.02
N PHE A 109 -7.47 6.39 -12.90
CA PHE A 109 -7.03 6.87 -14.20
C PHE A 109 -6.81 5.70 -15.16
N GLU A 110 -7.56 5.61 -16.27
CA GLU A 110 -7.33 4.63 -17.34
C GLU A 110 -7.08 3.16 -16.88
N GLY A 111 -7.78 2.71 -15.84
CA GLY A 111 -7.63 1.36 -15.27
C GLY A 111 -6.61 1.24 -14.13
N GLU A 112 -5.93 2.34 -13.78
CA GLU A 112 -5.16 2.51 -12.56
C GLU A 112 -6.07 2.93 -11.40
N TYR A 113 -5.76 2.45 -10.19
CA TYR A 113 -6.51 2.81 -9.00
C TYR A 113 -5.61 3.10 -7.80
N TYR A 114 -6.04 4.07 -6.99
CA TYR A 114 -5.69 4.09 -5.57
C TYR A 114 -6.88 3.64 -4.74
N GLY A 115 -6.67 2.66 -3.87
CA GLY A 115 -7.70 1.97 -3.13
C GLY A 115 -7.48 2.01 -1.63
N VAL A 116 -8.56 2.17 -0.87
CA VAL A 116 -8.55 2.04 0.60
C VAL A 116 -8.81 0.59 0.98
N VAL A 117 -7.92 0.01 1.78
CA VAL A 117 -8.04 -1.39 2.21
C VAL A 117 -9.05 -1.50 3.37
N GLY A 118 -9.95 -2.46 3.27
CA GLY A 118 -10.92 -2.80 4.32
C GLY A 118 -10.33 -3.63 5.45
N SER A 119 -11.06 -3.76 6.54
CA SER A 119 -10.69 -4.64 7.66
C SER A 119 -11.90 -5.21 8.40
N GLN A 120 -11.71 -6.19 9.27
CA GLN A 120 -12.81 -6.81 10.02
C GLN A 120 -13.45 -5.87 11.05
N ILE A 121 -12.65 -4.97 11.62
CA ILE A 121 -13.07 -3.99 12.63
C ILE A 121 -12.83 -2.60 12.06
N GLN A 122 -13.67 -1.63 12.41
CA GLN A 122 -13.42 -0.25 11.99
C GLN A 122 -12.15 0.26 12.66
N ARG A 123 -11.23 0.79 11.85
CA ARG A 123 -9.97 1.42 12.30
C ARG A 123 -10.03 2.91 12.07
N TYR A 124 -9.06 3.64 12.62
CA TYR A 124 -8.91 5.05 12.29
C TYR A 124 -8.42 5.22 10.84
N ASP A 125 -7.35 4.52 10.47
CA ASP A 125 -6.69 4.61 9.17
C ASP A 125 -6.47 3.22 8.52
N SER A 126 -6.03 3.23 7.26
CA SER A 126 -5.68 2.05 6.49
C SER A 126 -4.72 2.39 5.36
N PRO A 127 -3.80 1.48 4.97
CA PRO A 127 -2.95 1.66 3.79
C PRO A 127 -3.73 1.97 2.53
N ILE A 128 -3.12 2.79 1.66
CA ILE A 128 -3.62 3.05 0.31
C ILE A 128 -2.82 2.21 -0.66
N VAL A 129 -3.52 1.30 -1.33
CA VAL A 129 -2.93 0.45 -2.36
C VAL A 129 -3.03 1.16 -3.71
N TYR A 130 -1.96 1.10 -4.48
CA TYR A 130 -1.92 1.44 -5.90
C TYR A 130 -2.03 0.15 -6.70
N LEU A 131 -2.96 0.12 -7.65
CA LEU A 131 -3.19 -1.02 -8.52
C LEU A 131 -2.96 -0.59 -9.97
N TYR A 132 -1.89 -1.12 -10.57
CA TYR A 132 -1.59 -1.01 -12.00
C TYR A 132 -0.66 -2.14 -12.43
N HIS A 133 -1.20 -3.17 -13.09
CA HIS A 133 -0.51 -4.42 -13.47
C HIS A 133 0.12 -5.23 -12.30
N GLU A 134 0.60 -4.58 -11.24
CA GLU A 134 1.05 -5.11 -9.96
C GLU A 134 0.39 -4.30 -8.81
N GLU A 135 0.19 -4.95 -7.67
CA GLU A 135 -0.31 -4.31 -6.44
C GLU A 135 0.88 -3.79 -5.62
N ALA A 136 0.86 -2.52 -5.27
CA ALA A 136 1.85 -1.92 -4.38
C ALA A 136 1.17 -1.02 -3.36
N VAL A 137 1.67 -0.94 -2.14
CA VAL A 137 1.17 0.06 -1.19
C VAL A 137 1.66 1.43 -1.65
N GLY A 138 0.80 2.32 -2.13
CA GLY A 138 1.20 3.65 -2.57
C GLY A 138 1.44 4.62 -1.41
N TYR A 139 0.64 4.51 -0.35
CA TYR A 139 0.69 5.41 0.81
C TYR A 139 0.36 4.67 2.11
N THR A 140 0.91 5.15 3.24
CA THR A 140 0.68 4.55 4.57
C THR A 140 -0.77 4.70 5.01
N ASN A 141 -1.41 5.82 4.66
CA ASN A 141 -2.81 6.12 4.91
C ASN A 141 -3.30 7.33 4.09
N LEU A 142 -4.59 7.66 4.19
CA LEU A 142 -5.19 8.77 3.46
C LEU A 142 -4.61 10.11 3.90
N THR A 143 -4.35 10.31 5.19
CA THR A 143 -3.70 11.53 5.69
C THR A 143 -2.37 11.77 4.99
N SER A 144 -1.49 10.76 4.95
CA SER A 144 -0.16 10.87 4.35
C SER A 144 -0.21 11.09 2.84
N MET A 145 -1.18 10.46 2.16
CA MET A 145 -1.46 10.71 0.75
C MET A 145 -1.86 12.17 0.49
N MET A 146 -2.82 12.69 1.27
CA MET A 146 -3.28 14.06 1.09
C MET A 146 -2.20 15.08 1.47
N GLN A 147 -1.35 14.79 2.47
CA GLN A 147 -0.25 15.69 2.84
C GLN A 147 0.79 15.80 1.72
N ALA A 148 1.15 14.68 1.10
CA ALA A 148 2.05 14.69 -0.06
C ALA A 148 1.44 15.48 -1.23
N ILE A 149 0.17 15.26 -1.55
CA ILE A 149 -0.53 15.99 -2.62
C ILE A 149 -0.59 17.50 -2.31
N ALA A 150 -0.87 17.88 -1.06
CA ALA A 150 -0.89 19.28 -0.65
C ALA A 150 0.47 19.95 -0.83
N GLU A 151 1.55 19.32 -0.36
CA GLU A 151 2.91 19.87 -0.52
C GLU A 151 3.29 19.96 -2.00
N CYS A 152 2.93 18.98 -2.84
CA CYS A 152 3.17 19.04 -4.29
C CYS A 152 2.48 20.25 -4.95
N TYR A 153 1.27 20.62 -4.50
CA TYR A 153 0.60 21.83 -4.97
C TYR A 153 1.29 23.11 -4.44
N GLU A 154 1.57 23.17 -3.14
CA GLU A 154 2.17 24.35 -2.49
C GLU A 154 3.57 24.67 -3.04
N THR A 155 4.35 23.64 -3.36
CA THR A 155 5.71 23.75 -3.89
C THR A 155 5.78 23.83 -5.42
N LYS A 156 4.63 23.82 -6.11
CA LYS A 156 4.52 23.84 -7.58
C LYS A 156 5.19 22.67 -8.28
N VAL A 157 5.42 21.56 -7.57
CA VAL A 157 5.77 20.27 -8.18
C VAL A 157 4.66 19.83 -9.12
N TYR A 158 3.39 20.12 -8.76
CA TYR A 158 2.26 20.03 -9.67
C TYR A 158 2.06 21.32 -10.49
N TYR A 159 2.02 21.18 -11.81
CA TYR A 159 1.87 22.29 -12.75
C TYR A 159 1.00 21.91 -13.95
N LEU A 160 0.42 22.89 -14.63
CA LEU A 160 -0.30 22.65 -15.89
C LEU A 160 0.69 22.50 -17.04
N ASN A 161 0.56 21.41 -17.79
CA ASN A 161 1.31 21.24 -19.03
C ASN A 161 0.62 21.96 -20.20
N LYS A 162 1.24 21.89 -21.39
CA LYS A 162 0.74 22.51 -22.64
C LYS A 162 -0.66 22.05 -23.08
N HIS A 163 -1.16 20.96 -22.53
CA HIS A 163 -2.48 20.39 -22.79
C HIS A 163 -3.47 20.65 -21.64
N ASN A 164 -3.12 21.53 -20.71
CA ASN A 164 -3.87 21.84 -19.50
C ASN A 164 -4.05 20.65 -18.55
N TYR A 165 -3.27 19.57 -18.65
CA TYR A 165 -3.29 18.52 -17.63
C TYR A 165 -2.36 18.88 -16.47
N ILE A 166 -2.71 18.44 -15.26
CA ILE A 166 -1.81 18.51 -14.11
C ILE A 166 -0.69 17.49 -14.34
N ALA A 167 0.52 17.99 -14.59
CA ALA A 167 1.75 17.23 -14.65
C ALA A 167 2.53 17.39 -13.34
N ALA A 168 3.53 16.54 -13.14
CA ALA A 168 4.39 16.56 -11.97
C ALA A 168 5.86 16.46 -12.38
N ASP A 169 6.74 17.14 -11.65
CA ASP A 169 8.16 16.75 -11.60
C ASP A 169 8.27 15.46 -10.79
N SER A 170 8.50 14.34 -11.47
CA SER A 170 8.47 13.01 -10.86
C SER A 170 9.53 12.83 -9.76
N THR A 171 10.68 13.49 -9.89
CA THR A 171 11.78 13.34 -8.92
C THR A 171 11.45 14.09 -7.63
N GLN A 172 10.90 15.30 -7.75
CA GLN A 172 10.50 16.08 -6.57
C GLN A 172 9.24 15.49 -5.91
N GLU A 173 8.29 14.99 -6.71
CA GLU A 173 7.12 14.29 -6.18
C GLU A 173 7.53 13.06 -5.36
N GLU A 174 8.45 12.25 -5.86
CA GLU A 174 8.97 11.08 -5.14
C GLU A 174 9.56 11.46 -3.77
N GLN A 175 10.36 12.53 -3.72
CA GLN A 175 10.93 13.01 -2.45
C GLN A 175 9.85 13.45 -1.45
N ILE A 176 8.80 14.12 -1.92
CA ILE A 176 7.66 14.53 -1.09
C ILE A 176 6.86 13.32 -0.62
N VAL A 177 6.60 12.34 -1.49
CA VAL A 177 5.89 11.11 -1.11
C VAL A 177 6.67 10.36 -0.02
N LEU A 178 7.99 10.20 -0.18
CA LEU A 178 8.85 9.53 0.82
C LEU A 178 8.90 10.27 2.16
N LYS A 179 8.83 11.61 2.15
CA LYS A 179 8.77 12.42 3.38
C LYS A 179 7.55 12.07 4.24
N TYR A 180 6.39 11.87 3.63
CA TYR A 180 5.15 11.53 4.35
C TYR A 180 4.91 10.02 4.51
N ASN A 181 5.55 9.21 3.68
CA ASN A 181 5.37 7.77 3.67
C ASN A 181 6.71 7.06 3.86
N PRO A 182 7.49 7.36 4.91
CA PRO A 182 8.82 6.79 5.07
C PRO A 182 8.80 5.27 5.26
N ILE A 183 7.62 4.67 5.53
CA ILE A 183 7.40 3.23 5.71
C ILE A 183 7.04 2.56 4.38
N VAL A 184 6.45 3.30 3.44
CA VAL A 184 6.05 2.78 2.13
C VAL A 184 7.27 2.76 1.25
N ASN A 185 7.74 1.55 0.96
CA ASN A 185 8.84 1.35 0.05
C ASN A 185 8.36 0.44 -1.08
N THR A 186 7.70 1.03 -2.07
CA THR A 186 7.34 0.30 -3.27
C THR A 186 8.59 0.08 -4.14
N PRO A 187 8.59 -0.95 -4.99
CA PRO A 187 9.64 -1.18 -5.98
C PRO A 187 9.95 0.02 -6.90
N TYR A 188 9.08 1.02 -6.97
CA TYR A 188 9.28 2.23 -7.77
C TYR A 188 10.32 3.19 -7.16
N PHE A 189 10.56 3.15 -5.85
CA PHE A 189 11.35 4.15 -5.11
C PHE A 189 12.79 3.68 -4.75
N ARG A 190 13.43 2.94 -5.66
CA ARG A 190 14.59 2.06 -5.40
C ARG A 190 15.98 2.69 -5.21
N GLN A 191 16.13 3.95 -4.79
CA GLN A 191 17.45 4.58 -4.87
C GLN A 191 18.35 4.49 -3.61
N ASP A 192 17.83 4.30 -2.39
CA ASP A 192 18.67 4.39 -1.16
C ASP A 192 18.46 3.27 -0.11
N TYR A 193 18.57 2.01 -0.50
CA TYR A 193 18.44 0.89 0.44
C TYR A 193 19.74 0.48 1.14
N HIS A 194 19.60 0.02 2.38
CA HIS A 194 20.66 -0.71 3.08
C HIS A 194 20.41 -2.21 3.03
N TYR A 195 21.38 -2.94 2.47
CA TYR A 195 21.36 -4.39 2.41
C TYR A 195 22.22 -4.98 3.52
N LYS A 196 21.71 -5.98 4.21
CA LYS A 196 22.48 -6.84 5.11
C LYS A 196 22.42 -8.26 4.59
N THR A 197 23.57 -8.75 4.13
CA THR A 197 23.73 -10.16 3.79
C THR A 197 24.13 -10.94 5.02
N ILE A 198 23.35 -11.96 5.35
CA ILE A 198 23.56 -12.88 6.45
C ILE A 198 23.89 -14.26 5.84
N GLU A 199 25.15 -14.64 5.91
CA GLU A 199 25.64 -15.94 5.47
C GLU A 199 25.68 -16.91 6.65
N LYS A 200 24.66 -17.77 6.79
CA LYS A 200 24.53 -18.74 7.90
C LYS A 200 24.83 -20.18 7.50
N SER A 201 24.80 -20.47 6.20
CA SER A 201 25.21 -21.75 5.62
C SER A 201 26.04 -21.46 4.37
N PRO A 202 27.05 -22.28 4.02
CA PRO A 202 27.83 -22.12 2.78
C PRO A 202 26.99 -22.22 1.49
N ARG A 203 25.68 -22.49 1.59
CA ARG A 203 24.80 -22.76 0.45
C ARG A 203 23.53 -21.92 0.37
N LEU A 204 23.31 -21.05 1.36
CA LEU A 204 22.16 -20.15 1.44
C LEU A 204 22.62 -18.76 1.89
N LYS A 205 22.17 -17.75 1.16
CA LYS A 205 22.36 -16.34 1.52
C LYS A 205 21.00 -15.77 1.88
N ILE A 206 20.89 -15.22 3.09
CA ILE A 206 19.72 -14.44 3.47
C ILE A 206 20.11 -12.97 3.29
N ILE A 207 19.38 -12.26 2.46
CA ILE A 207 19.59 -10.85 2.17
C ILE A 207 18.39 -10.13 2.74
N ASN A 208 18.63 -9.36 3.79
CA ASN A 208 17.63 -8.47 4.34
C ASN A 208 17.84 -7.09 3.74
N THR A 209 16.80 -6.52 3.16
CA THR A 209 16.74 -5.13 2.70
C THR A 209 16.04 -4.30 3.76
N TYR A 210 16.66 -3.21 4.19
CA TYR A 210 16.11 -2.31 5.21
C TYR A 210 15.87 -0.91 4.64
N SER A 211 14.97 -0.17 5.29
CA SER A 211 14.74 1.26 5.07
C SER A 211 16.04 2.08 5.18
N CYS A 212 16.04 3.29 4.62
CA CYS A 212 17.19 4.21 4.65
C CYS A 212 17.74 4.44 6.07
N ASP A 213 16.85 4.53 7.07
CA ASP A 213 17.21 4.70 8.48
C ASP A 213 17.63 3.39 9.19
N ARG A 214 17.61 2.26 8.47
CA ARG A 214 17.92 0.89 8.95
C ARG A 214 17.02 0.37 10.06
N THR A 215 15.90 1.04 10.34
CA THR A 215 15.02 0.64 11.45
C THR A 215 14.00 -0.42 11.04
N ARG A 216 13.69 -0.52 9.75
CA ARG A 216 12.58 -1.32 9.24
C ARG A 216 13.07 -2.31 8.19
N LEU A 217 12.65 -3.57 8.33
CA LEU A 217 12.88 -4.61 7.34
C LEU A 217 11.82 -4.49 6.24
N ILE A 218 12.28 -4.51 5.00
CA ILE A 218 11.46 -4.25 3.80
C ILE A 218 11.38 -5.48 2.93
N GLU A 219 12.50 -6.20 2.80
CA GLU A 219 12.53 -7.45 2.05
C GLU A 219 13.44 -8.45 2.77
N THR A 220 13.05 -9.71 2.74
CA THR A 220 13.95 -10.84 3.00
C THR A 220 14.01 -11.69 1.75
N ARG A 221 15.19 -11.74 1.16
CA ARG A 221 15.49 -12.63 0.03
C ARG A 221 16.36 -13.77 0.49
N ILE A 222 16.00 -14.98 0.09
CA ILE A 222 16.75 -16.19 0.40
C ILE A 222 17.26 -16.76 -0.91
N ASP A 223 18.52 -16.49 -1.19
CA ASP A 223 19.19 -16.92 -2.40
C ASP A 223 19.93 -18.23 -2.15
N ASP A 224 20.05 -19.05 -3.19
CA ASP A 224 21.06 -20.11 -3.18
C ASP A 224 22.47 -19.53 -3.44
N TYR A 225 23.51 -20.37 -3.32
CA TYR A 225 24.89 -19.97 -3.57
C TYR A 225 25.19 -19.55 -5.01
N LYS A 226 24.29 -19.80 -5.97
CA LYS A 226 24.38 -19.33 -7.36
C LYS A 226 23.62 -18.02 -7.55
N ASN A 227 23.15 -17.39 -6.47
CA ASN A 227 22.31 -16.20 -6.46
C ASN A 227 20.97 -16.39 -7.18
N ASN A 228 20.48 -17.63 -7.30
CA ASN A 228 19.08 -17.82 -7.67
C ASN A 228 18.24 -17.49 -6.45
N ILE A 229 17.36 -16.48 -6.58
CA ILE A 229 16.31 -16.19 -5.60
C ILE A 229 15.59 -17.50 -5.37
N GLY A 230 15.50 -17.99 -4.14
CA GLY A 230 14.81 -19.20 -3.68
C GLY A 230 13.44 -18.91 -3.07
N LYS A 231 13.42 -17.83 -2.30
CA LYS A 231 12.25 -17.22 -1.66
C LYS A 231 12.49 -15.71 -1.55
N SER A 232 11.48 -14.89 -1.80
CA SER A 232 11.47 -13.48 -1.40
C SER A 232 10.25 -13.22 -0.53
N ILE A 233 10.38 -12.31 0.43
CA ILE A 233 9.32 -11.89 1.33
C ILE A 233 9.40 -10.37 1.42
N GLU A 234 8.35 -9.65 1.09
CA GLU A 234 8.26 -8.20 1.22
C GLU A 234 7.44 -7.84 2.46
N TYR A 235 7.84 -6.75 3.12
CA TYR A 235 7.30 -6.33 4.39
C TYR A 235 6.81 -4.87 4.33
N LEU A 236 5.69 -4.60 4.99
CA LEU A 236 5.21 -3.25 5.31
C LEU A 236 4.94 -3.17 6.81
N GLY A 237 5.63 -2.26 7.49
CA GLY A 237 5.44 -2.07 8.93
C GLY A 237 5.71 -3.34 9.76
N GLY A 238 6.69 -4.17 9.35
CA GLY A 238 6.98 -5.45 10.00
C GLY A 238 6.02 -6.59 9.68
N LYS A 239 5.10 -6.41 8.72
CA LYS A 239 4.15 -7.43 8.28
C LYS A 239 4.46 -7.90 6.87
N ILE A 240 4.33 -9.20 6.60
CA ILE A 240 4.52 -9.75 5.26
C ILE A 240 3.37 -9.29 4.35
N ILE A 241 3.70 -8.58 3.26
CA ILE A 241 2.74 -8.17 2.23
C ILE A 241 2.85 -9.00 0.95
N ARG A 242 4.01 -9.61 0.70
CA ARG A 242 4.25 -10.45 -0.49
C ARG A 242 5.20 -11.57 -0.13
N MET A 243 4.97 -12.75 -0.71
CA MET A 243 5.91 -13.87 -0.62
C MET A 243 5.99 -14.63 -1.94
N GLN A 244 7.20 -14.81 -2.47
CA GLN A 244 7.46 -15.54 -3.72
C GLN A 244 8.41 -16.71 -3.47
N THR A 245 8.21 -17.86 -4.14
CA THR A 245 9.15 -19.01 -4.06
C THR A 245 9.36 -19.68 -5.42
N ASN A 246 10.51 -20.33 -5.62
CA ASN A 246 10.88 -20.86 -6.96
C ASN A 246 10.12 -22.11 -7.39
N ARG A 247 9.60 -22.86 -6.42
CA ARG A 247 8.91 -24.12 -6.70
C ARG A 247 7.44 -23.92 -7.01
N ILE A 248 6.94 -22.70 -6.82
CA ILE A 248 5.53 -22.37 -6.86
C ILE A 248 5.42 -20.92 -7.35
N SER A 249 5.11 -20.73 -8.64
CA SER A 249 4.57 -19.45 -9.08
C SER A 249 3.24 -19.23 -8.38
N ASN A 250 3.17 -18.18 -7.57
CA ASN A 250 1.99 -17.70 -6.84
C ASN A 250 1.22 -18.81 -6.10
N LYS A 251 1.72 -19.20 -4.93
CA LYS A 251 0.80 -19.68 -3.90
C LYS A 251 0.27 -18.45 -3.19
N SER A 252 -1.03 -18.23 -3.29
CA SER A 252 -1.71 -17.16 -2.57
C SER A 252 -1.37 -17.20 -1.08
N MET A 253 -1.49 -16.05 -0.43
CA MET A 253 -1.30 -15.84 1.01
C MET A 253 -2.04 -16.88 1.88
N TYR A 254 -3.03 -17.57 1.32
CA TYR A 254 -3.90 -18.53 1.98
C TYR A 254 -3.44 -20.00 1.92
N ASP A 255 -2.52 -20.37 1.03
CA ASP A 255 -2.06 -21.76 0.93
C ASP A 255 -0.99 -22.13 1.99
N SER A 256 -0.34 -21.12 2.59
CA SER A 256 0.52 -21.29 3.77
C SER A 256 -0.20 -20.74 5.00
N TRP A 257 -1.05 -21.57 5.58
CA TRP A 257 -1.72 -21.33 6.85
C TRP A 257 -0.74 -20.87 7.96
N CYS A 258 -0.61 -19.56 8.18
CA CYS A 258 -0.31 -19.03 9.52
C CYS A 258 -1.58 -19.19 10.35
N LYS A 259 -1.70 -20.36 10.97
CA LYS A 259 -2.85 -20.79 11.77
C LYS A 259 -2.99 -20.01 13.09
N TYR A 260 -2.10 -19.06 13.34
CA TYR A 260 -2.03 -18.26 14.56
C TYR A 260 -1.60 -16.83 14.20
N GLU A 261 -2.34 -15.86 14.72
CA GLU A 261 -1.96 -14.44 14.93
C GLU A 261 -2.46 -13.37 13.93
N ARG A 262 -3.62 -12.83 14.32
CA ARG A 262 -3.98 -11.40 14.45
C ARG A 262 -3.36 -10.45 13.41
N PHE A 263 -4.03 -10.32 12.28
CA PHE A 263 -3.64 -9.41 11.19
C PHE A 263 -3.59 -7.91 11.57
N TYR A 264 -4.15 -7.47 12.69
CA TYR A 264 -4.28 -6.04 12.99
C TYR A 264 -4.37 -5.69 14.49
N THR A 265 -3.69 -6.41 15.39
CA THR A 265 -3.60 -6.01 16.82
C THR A 265 -2.17 -5.69 17.25
N ASP A 266 -1.96 -4.41 17.52
CA ASP A 266 -1.19 -3.76 18.59
C ASP A 266 0.25 -4.15 18.90
N ARG A 267 1.09 -3.10 18.82
CA ARG A 267 2.40 -2.84 19.44
C ARG A 267 3.50 -3.86 19.25
N ASP A 268 3.26 -5.16 19.43
CA ASP A 268 4.28 -6.20 19.37
C ASP A 268 3.86 -7.29 18.36
N ALA A 269 4.61 -7.46 17.28
CA ALA A 269 4.37 -8.52 16.29
C ALA A 269 5.48 -9.57 16.34
N TYR A 270 5.10 -10.84 16.19
CA TYR A 270 6.02 -11.97 16.12
C TYR A 270 5.87 -12.72 14.79
N GLU A 271 7.00 -13.01 14.15
CA GLU A 271 7.07 -13.77 12.89
C GLU A 271 7.94 -15.00 13.10
N HIS A 272 7.49 -16.16 12.64
CA HIS A 272 8.26 -17.40 12.64
C HIS A 272 8.17 -18.12 11.30
N GLU A 273 9.30 -18.23 10.62
CA GLU A 273 9.41 -18.80 9.29
C GLU A 273 10.41 -19.96 9.27
N VAL A 274 10.06 -21.04 8.56
CA VAL A 274 10.90 -22.23 8.43
C VAL A 274 11.15 -22.56 6.97
N VAL A 275 12.41 -22.48 6.55
CA VAL A 275 12.83 -22.70 5.16
C VAL A 275 13.62 -23.99 5.09
N THR A 276 13.10 -24.96 4.34
CA THR A 276 13.73 -26.27 4.18
C THR A 276 14.24 -26.45 2.75
N LYS A 277 15.53 -26.75 2.60
CA LYS A 277 16.14 -27.12 1.32
C LYS A 277 16.52 -28.59 1.33
N LYS A 278 16.01 -29.34 0.33
CA LYS A 278 16.39 -30.74 0.13
C LYS A 278 17.81 -30.81 -0.44
N ILE A 279 18.66 -31.62 0.19
CA ILE A 279 20.06 -31.86 -0.21
C ILE A 279 20.19 -33.33 -0.58
N GLY A 280 20.18 -33.61 -1.88
CA GLY A 280 20.17 -34.98 -2.39
C GLY A 280 18.93 -35.76 -1.92
N TRP A 281 19.08 -37.07 -1.77
CA TRP A 281 17.95 -37.94 -1.42
C TRP A 281 17.62 -37.96 0.08
N PHE A 282 18.62 -37.77 0.95
CA PHE A 282 18.49 -38.05 2.38
C PHE A 282 18.78 -36.89 3.34
N ARG A 283 19.29 -35.75 2.86
CA ARG A 283 19.62 -34.61 3.74
C ARG A 283 18.66 -33.45 3.52
N ARG A 284 18.36 -32.73 4.59
CA ARG A 284 17.57 -31.50 4.57
C ARG A 284 18.29 -30.48 5.43
N GLU A 285 18.59 -29.32 4.86
CA GLU A 285 18.98 -28.16 5.67
C GLU A 285 17.72 -27.36 5.97
N THR A 286 17.54 -27.03 7.25
CA THR A 286 16.41 -26.24 7.71
C THR A 286 16.94 -24.96 8.36
N THR A 287 16.43 -23.82 7.92
CA THR A 287 16.69 -22.53 8.56
C THR A 287 15.40 -22.00 9.16
N GLN A 288 15.45 -21.65 10.44
CA GLN A 288 14.36 -21.00 11.16
C GLN A 288 14.70 -19.51 11.33
N ILE A 289 13.72 -18.67 11.07
CA ILE A 289 13.80 -17.21 11.21
C ILE A 289 12.71 -16.81 12.19
N GLN A 290 13.10 -16.10 13.24
CA GLN A 290 12.21 -15.58 14.27
C GLN A 290 12.43 -14.07 14.39
N ARG A 291 11.35 -13.28 14.32
CA ARG A 291 11.43 -11.83 14.41
C ARG A 291 10.40 -11.25 15.36
N TRP A 292 10.78 -10.18 16.02
CA TRP A 292 9.94 -9.40 16.91
C TRP A 292 9.98 -7.95 16.48
N TYR A 293 8.80 -7.37 16.30
CA TYR A 293 8.62 -5.98 15.94
C TYR A 293 7.94 -5.25 17.09
N ILE A 294 8.34 -4.00 17.35
CA ILE A 294 7.61 -3.09 18.24
C ILE A 294 7.31 -1.81 17.48
N ASP A 295 6.03 -1.42 17.42
CA ASP A 295 5.55 -0.29 16.62
C ASP A 295 6.15 -0.34 15.21
N GLU A 296 5.98 -1.49 14.55
CA GLU A 296 6.42 -1.75 13.18
C GLU A 296 7.96 -1.75 12.96
N THR A 297 8.73 -1.52 14.02
CA THR A 297 10.19 -1.49 13.99
C THR A 297 10.75 -2.86 14.40
N LEU A 298 11.62 -3.46 13.58
CA LEU A 298 12.26 -4.73 13.92
C LEU A 298 13.17 -4.52 15.14
N LYS A 299 12.79 -5.11 16.29
CA LYS A 299 13.58 -5.02 17.52
C LYS A 299 14.53 -6.19 17.70
N LYS A 300 14.13 -7.36 17.23
CA LYS A 300 14.91 -8.59 17.41
C LYS A 300 14.74 -9.51 16.22
N GLU A 301 15.84 -10.11 15.80
CA GLU A 301 15.88 -11.16 14.78
C GLU A 301 16.80 -12.28 15.28
N ILE A 302 16.29 -13.52 15.24
CA ILE A 302 17.06 -14.74 15.48
C ILE A 302 16.95 -15.60 14.23
N ILE A 303 18.11 -16.01 13.71
CA ILE A 303 18.20 -16.93 12.57
C ILE A 303 19.05 -18.13 13.00
N THR A 304 18.45 -19.31 13.01
CA THR A 304 19.10 -20.58 13.37
C THR A 304 19.08 -21.53 12.17
N SER A 305 20.20 -22.18 11.89
CA SER A 305 20.34 -23.15 10.80
C SER A 305 20.76 -24.50 11.35
N ASN A 306 19.98 -25.54 11.04
CA ASN A 306 20.25 -26.92 11.41
C ASN A 306 20.56 -27.75 10.15
N ARG A 307 21.54 -28.65 10.27
CA ARG A 307 22.00 -29.56 9.22
C ARG A 307 21.54 -30.99 9.47
#